data_AF-A0A268TSK4-F1
#
_entry.id   AF-A0A268TSK4-F1
#
_cell.length_a   1.000
_cell.length_b   1.000
_cell.length_c   1.000
_cell.angle_alpha   90.00
_cell.angle_beta   90.00
_cell.angle_gamma   90.00
#
_symmetry.space_group_name_H-M   'P 1'
#
loop_
_entity.id
_entity.type
_entity.pdbx_description
1 polymer ?
#
loop_
_entity_poly.entity_id
_entity_poly.type
_entity_poly.pdbx_seq_one_letter_code
_entity_poly.pdbx_strand_id
1 'polypeptide(L)' 'MNWADSLKIAILEGNTQKAYELVINLPTDSFKDMDELLTAQELIAQSIEMLEKDQEKVKKQMLQIKMAKKFLE' A
#
# COMPACT_ATOMS: atom_id res chain seq x y z
N MET A 1 16.49 -4.56 10.02
CA MET A 1 15.03 -4.72 10.16
C MET A 1 14.60 -5.91 9.33
N ASN A 2 13.66 -6.71 9.82
CA ASN A 2 13.05 -7.76 9.01
C ASN A 2 11.99 -7.14 8.06
N TRP A 3 11.48 -7.94 7.12
CA TRP A 3 10.48 -7.49 6.14
C TRP A 3 9.20 -6.98 6.82
N ALA A 4 8.70 -7.69 7.84
CA ALA A 4 7.47 -7.33 8.53
C ALA A 4 7.56 -5.97 9.22
N ASP A 5 8.69 -5.67 9.89
CA ASP A 5 8.94 -4.37 10.51
C ASP A 5 8.99 -3.26 9.46
N SER A 6 9.63 -3.53 8.32
CA SER A 6 9.74 -2.58 7.22
C SER A 6 8.38 -2.25 6.62
N LEU A 7 7.49 -3.25 6.51
CA LEU A 7 6.14 -3.08 6.00
C LEU A 7 5.24 -2.36 7.01
N LYS A 8 5.33 -2.71 8.30
CA LYS A 8 4.64 -1.98 9.38
C LYS A 8 5.00 -0.49 9.36
N ILE A 9 6.28 -0.16 9.25
CA ILE A 9 6.74 1.23 9.16
C ILE A 9 6.16 1.90 7.91
N ALA A 10 6.23 1.25 6.75
CA ALA A 10 5.70 1.81 5.50
C ALA A 10 4.20 2.11 5.59
N ILE A 11 3.41 1.21 6.21
CA ILE A 11 1.97 1.41 6.46
C ILE A 11 1.77 2.59 7.43
N LEU A 12 2.49 2.65 8.55
CA LEU A 12 2.36 3.73 9.54
C LEU A 12 2.73 5.11 8.99
N GLU A 13 3.73 5.17 8.10
CA GLU A 13 4.15 6.41 7.43
C GLU A 13 3.21 6.80 6.26
N GLY A 14 2.24 5.94 5.90
CA GLY A 14 1.39 6.13 4.72
C GLY A 14 2.17 6.08 3.40
N ASN A 15 3.34 5.43 3.40
CA ASN A 15 4.20 5.34 2.23
C ASN A 15 3.71 4.21 1.31
N THR A 16 2.74 4.54 0.46
CA THR A 16 2.07 3.60 -0.46
C THR A 16 3.05 2.92 -1.42
N GLN A 17 4.02 3.66 -1.95
CA GLN A 17 5.03 3.12 -2.85
C GLN A 17 5.88 2.03 -2.17
N LYS A 18 6.41 2.33 -0.98
CA LYS A 18 7.24 1.38 -0.24
C LYS A 18 6.45 0.16 0.23
N ALA A 19 5.20 0.36 0.66
CA ALA A 19 4.32 -0.76 1.04
C ALA A 19 4.04 -1.67 -0.16
N TYR A 20 3.75 -1.10 -1.34
CA TYR A 20 3.56 -1.86 -2.57
C TYR A 20 4.81 -2.69 -2.94
N GLU A 21 5.99 -2.07 -2.92
CA GLU A 21 7.26 -2.76 -3.23
C GLU A 21 7.51 -3.94 -2.29
N LEU A 22 7.23 -3.76 -0.99
CA LEU A 22 7.39 -4.81 0.02
C LEU A 22 6.37 -5.94 -0.14
N VAL A 23 5.13 -5.64 -0.56
CA VAL A 23 4.09 -6.67 -0.80
C VAL A 23 4.40 -7.48 -2.05
N ILE A 24 4.85 -6.86 -3.14
CA ILE A 24 5.20 -7.57 -4.38
C ILE A 24 6.46 -8.40 -4.21
N ASN A 25 7.43 -7.92 -3.43
CA ASN A 25 8.67 -8.65 -3.14
C ASN A 25 8.57 -9.39 -1.80
N LEU A 26 7.55 -10.23 -1.67
CA LEU A 26 7.30 -11.00 -0.45
C LEU A 26 8.42 -12.05 -0.24
N PRO A 27 9.04 -12.12 0.95
CA PRO A 27 10.11 -13.09 1.21
C PRO A 27 9.52 -14.45 1.61
N THR A 28 8.96 -15.18 0.64
CA THR A 28 8.25 -16.45 0.86
C THR A 28 9.09 -17.50 1.58
N ASP A 29 10.40 -17.55 1.31
CA ASP A 29 11.31 -18.53 1.92
C ASP A 29 11.72 -18.17 3.35
N SER A 30 11.31 -17.00 3.84
CA SER A 30 11.67 -16.52 5.19
C SER A 30 10.65 -16.86 6.27
N PHE A 31 9.43 -17.24 5.87
CA PHE A 31 8.36 -17.58 6.81
C PHE A 31 8.52 -19.01 7.32
N LYS A 32 8.66 -19.18 8.63
CA LYS A 32 9.01 -20.46 9.27
C LYS A 32 7.83 -21.16 9.92
N ASP A 33 6.81 -20.39 10.31
CA ASP A 33 5.66 -20.89 11.03
C ASP A 33 4.36 -20.20 10.60
N MET A 34 3.26 -20.71 11.14
CA MET A 34 1.92 -20.20 10.85
C MET A 34 1.71 -18.77 11.36
N ASP A 35 2.35 -18.39 12.47
CA ASP A 35 2.18 -17.07 13.06
C ASP A 35 2.83 -15.99 12.18
N GLU A 36 3.99 -16.28 11.60
CA GLU A 36 4.64 -15.42 10.61
C GLU A 36 3.79 -15.28 9.33
N LEU A 37 3.17 -16.37 8.87
CA LEU A 37 2.27 -16.34 7.71
C LEU A 37 0.99 -15.53 7.96
N LEU A 38 0.37 -15.70 9.12
CA LEU A 38 -0.80 -14.91 9.54
C LEU A 38 -0.45 -13.43 9.67
N THR A 39 0.73 -13.13 10.23
CA THR A 39 1.24 -11.76 10.30
C THR A 39 1.43 -11.16 8.91
N ALA A 40 2.03 -11.91 7.97
CA ALA A 40 2.21 -11.46 6.61
C ALA A 40 0.87 -11.20 5.91
N GLN A 41 -0.10 -12.11 6.08
CA GLN A 41 -1.45 -11.97 5.53
C GLN A 41 -2.13 -10.67 6.01
N GLU A 42 -2.08 -10.41 7.31
CA GLU A 42 -2.68 -9.21 7.91
C GLU A 42 -2.01 -7.93 7.39
N LEU A 43 -0.68 -7.89 7.30
CA LEU A 43 0.03 -6.73 6.78
C LEU A 43 -0.25 -6.49 5.29
N ILE A 44 -0.41 -7.55 4.50
CA ILE A 44 -0.79 -7.45 3.09
C ILE A 44 -2.22 -6.89 2.99
N ALA A 45 -3.16 -7.36 3.81
CA ALA A 45 -4.53 -6.85 3.82
C ALA A 45 -4.58 -5.35 4.14
N GLN A 46 -3.86 -4.90 5.17
CA GLN A 46 -3.75 -3.48 5.50
C GLN A 46 -3.09 -2.66 4.39
N SER A 47 -2.10 -3.23 3.70
CA SER A 47 -1.44 -2.57 2.57
C SER A 47 -2.39 -2.40 1.38
N ILE A 48 -3.24 -3.40 1.09
CA ILE A 48 -4.27 -3.33 0.05
C ILE A 48 -5.25 -2.20 0.36
N GLU A 49 -5.80 -2.17 1.58
CA GLU A 49 -6.74 -1.11 2.00
C GLU A 49 -6.11 0.28 1.86
N MET A 50 -4.83 0.42 2.23
CA MET A 50 -4.09 1.67 2.09
C MET A 50 -3.93 2.09 0.61
N LEU A 51 -3.59 1.15 -0.28
CA LEU A 51 -3.42 1.40 -1.71
C LEU A 51 -4.75 1.76 -2.39
N GLU A 52 -5.85 1.11 -2.01
CA GLU A 52 -7.19 1.44 -2.52
C GLU A 52 -7.60 2.88 -2.14
N LYS A 53 -7.34 3.29 -0.90
CA LYS A 53 -7.59 4.67 -0.44
C LYS A 53 -6.78 5.70 -1.24
N ASP A 54 -5.52 5.39 -1.54
CA ASP A 54 -4.68 6.28 -2.34
C ASP A 54 -5.15 6.36 -3.81
N GLN A 55 -5.54 5.22 -4.39
CA GLN A 55 -6.13 5.18 -5.72
C GLN A 55 -7.41 6.05 -5.81
N GLU A 56 -8.30 5.98 -4.82
CA GLU A 56 -9.49 6.83 -4.77
C GLU A 56 -9.14 8.32 -4.67
N LYS A 57 -8.14 8.67 -3.87
CA LYS A 57 -7.66 10.05 -3.73
C LYS A 57 -7.15 10.59 -5.06
N VAL A 58 -6.31 9.83 -5.75
CA VAL A 58 -5.78 10.19 -7.08
C VAL A 58 -6.91 10.34 -8.09
N LYS A 59 -7.89 9.43 -8.09
CA LYS A 59 -9.06 9.51 -8.97
C LYS A 59 -9.87 10.80 -8.76
N LYS A 60 -10.08 11.21 -7.51
CA LYS A 60 -10.77 12.47 -7.17
C LYS A 60 -9.99 13.69 -7.67
N GLN A 61 -8.67 13.72 -7.45
CA GLN A 61 -7.81 14.80 -7.94
C GLN A 61 -7.84 14.91 -9.47
N MET A 62 -7.77 13.77 -10.18
CA MET A 62 -7.88 13.73 -11.64
C MET A 62 -9.22 14.26 -12.15
N LEU A 63 -10.33 13.97 -11.46
CA LEU A 63 -11.63 14.51 -11.82
C LEU A 63 -11.67 16.03 -11.66
N GLN A 64 -11.14 16.56 -10.56
CA GLN A 64 -11.05 18.01 -10.32
C GLN A 64 -10.24 18.71 -11.40
N ILE A 65 -9.08 18.15 -11.79
CA ILE A 65 -8.25 18.67 -12.87
C ILE A 65 -9.01 18.69 -14.20
N LYS A 66 -9.73 17.62 -14.53
CA LYS A 66 -10.54 17.55 -15.77
C LYS A 66 -11.64 18.61 -15.79
N MET A 67 -12.31 18.86 -14.66
CA MET A 67 -13.34 19.90 -14.55
C MET A 67 -12.74 21.30 -14.69
N ALA A 68 -11.61 21.57 -14.04
CA ALA A 68 -10.91 22.84 -14.15
C ALA A 68 -10.45 23.11 -15.59
N LYS A 69 -9.91 22.09 -16.27
CA LYS A 69 -9.54 22.20 -17.70
C LYS A 69 -10.75 22.54 -18.56
N LYS A 70 -11.87 21.84 -18.40
CA LYS A 70 -13.12 22.11 -19.14
C LYS A 70 -13.69 23.50 -18.88
N PHE A 71 -13.46 24.07 -17.69
CA PHE A 71 -13.91 25.44 -17.37
C PHE A 71 -13.09 26.53 -18.07
N LEU A 72 -11.80 26.27 -18.34
CA LEU A 72 -10.90 27.22 -18.99
C LEU A 72 -10.94 27.17 -20.52
N GLU A 73 -11.51 26.09 -21.09
CA GLU A 73 -11.82 25.93 -22.53
C GLU A 73 -13.21 26.52 -22.84
#